data_AF-A0A511DMP6-F1
#
_entry.id   AF-A0A511DMP6-F1
#
_cell.length_a   1.000
_cell.length_b   1.000
_cell.length_c   1.000
_cell.angle_alpha   90.00
_cell.angle_beta   90.00
_cell.angle_gamma   90.00
#
_symmetry.space_group_name_H-M   'P 1'
#
loop_
_entity.id
_entity.type
_entity.pdbx_description
1 polymer ?
#
loop_
_entity_poly.entity_id
_entity_poly.type
_entity_poly.pdbx_seq_one_letter_code
_entity_poly.pdbx_strand_id
1 'polypeptide(L)'
;MSETTTPATTTPAIPTAASTTAATTSAATAGGVELVVVDPATLIFAANVRVDARLDAGFVNSVREQGVLQPIVAHRDSEGGLVVRFGHRRTLAAIEAGRAQVPV
;
A
#
# COMPACT_ATOMS: atom_id res chain seq x y z
N MET A 1 54.27 46.32 -5.18
CA MET A 1 53.75 45.01 -4.75
C MET A 1 52.33 44.97 -5.28
N SER A 2 52.14 44.57 -6.55
CA SER A 2 52.03 43.15 -6.96
C SER A 2 50.79 42.53 -6.32
N GLU A 3 49.83 41.92 -7.01
CA GLU A 3 49.70 41.45 -8.38
C GLU A 3 48.22 41.03 -8.59
N THR A 4 47.74 41.11 -9.84
CA THR A 4 46.97 40.05 -10.55
C THR A 4 45.71 39.50 -9.87
N THR A 5 44.50 39.67 -10.42
CA THR A 5 43.88 38.73 -11.39
C THR A 5 42.46 39.24 -11.67
N THR A 6 42.20 39.81 -12.85
CA THR A 6 41.56 39.21 -14.03
C THR A 6 40.10 38.74 -13.81
N PRO A 7 39.15 39.22 -14.64
CA PRO A 7 37.73 38.90 -14.55
C PRO A 7 37.43 37.45 -14.93
N ALA A 8 36.50 36.86 -14.20
CA ALA A 8 35.93 35.56 -14.51
C ALA A 8 34.99 35.62 -15.72
N THR A 9 34.94 34.48 -16.41
CA THR A 9 33.80 33.97 -17.18
C THR A 9 33.79 34.33 -18.66
N THR A 10 34.35 33.43 -19.46
CA THR A 10 33.73 33.03 -20.74
C THR A 10 34.17 31.61 -21.08
N THR A 11 33.18 30.71 -20.97
CA THR A 11 32.88 29.59 -21.86
C THR A 11 33.98 28.57 -22.19
N PRO A 12 33.89 27.37 -21.60
CA PRO A 12 34.19 26.13 -22.30
C PRO A 12 32.91 25.61 -22.99
N ALA A 13 32.97 25.53 -24.32
CA ALA A 13 32.03 24.79 -25.14
C ALA A 13 32.30 23.27 -25.01
N ILE A 14 31.29 22.51 -24.56
CA ILE A 14 31.23 21.04 -24.58
C ILE A 14 29.73 20.66 -24.52
N PRO A 15 29.28 19.50 -25.03
CA PRO A 15 29.39 18.92 -26.37
C PRO A 15 28.01 18.72 -27.03
N THR A 16 28.00 18.69 -28.37
CA THR A 16 26.99 17.99 -29.17
C THR A 16 27.06 16.49 -28.85
N ALA A 17 26.01 15.96 -28.22
CA ALA A 17 25.51 14.60 -28.42
C ALA A 17 24.21 14.47 -27.62
N ALA A 18 23.08 14.82 -28.25
CA ALA A 18 21.78 14.39 -27.79
C ALA A 18 21.67 12.88 -28.04
N SER A 19 22.30 12.09 -27.15
CA SER A 19 22.09 10.66 -27.06
C SER A 19 20.65 10.45 -26.62
N THR A 20 19.79 10.17 -27.60
CA THR A 20 18.47 9.61 -27.36
C THR A 20 18.67 8.21 -26.82
N THR A 21 18.88 8.10 -25.52
CA THR A 21 18.79 6.84 -24.80
C THR A 21 17.32 6.47 -24.75
N ALA A 22 16.92 5.53 -25.61
CA ALA A 22 15.68 4.82 -25.49
C ALA A 22 15.65 4.19 -24.09
N ALA A 23 14.90 4.82 -23.18
CA ALA A 23 14.59 4.26 -21.88
C ALA A 23 13.83 2.97 -22.12
N THR A 24 14.55 1.85 -22.07
CA THR A 24 13.95 0.55 -21.86
C THR A 24 13.48 0.57 -20.42
N THR A 25 12.23 1.01 -20.22
CA THR A 25 11.51 0.82 -18.96
C THR A 25 11.29 -0.67 -18.83
N SER A 26 12.31 -1.37 -18.33
CA SER A 26 12.15 -2.68 -17.73
C SER A 26 11.13 -2.46 -16.62
N ALA A 27 9.89 -2.89 -16.86
CA ALA A 27 8.83 -2.86 -15.89
C ALA A 27 9.27 -3.75 -14.73
N ALA A 28 9.96 -3.14 -13.76
CA ALA A 28 10.07 -3.68 -12.44
C ALA A 28 8.64 -4.05 -12.05
N THR A 29 8.40 -5.34 -11.83
CA THR A 29 7.16 -5.81 -11.24
C THR A 29 7.13 -5.21 -9.84
N ALA A 30 6.63 -3.98 -9.77
CA ALA A 30 6.13 -3.43 -8.54
C ALA A 30 5.04 -4.42 -8.15
N GLY A 31 5.25 -5.16 -7.06
CA GLY A 31 4.19 -5.94 -6.45
C GLY A 31 3.06 -4.96 -6.16
N GLY A 32 2.09 -4.89 -7.07
CA GLY A 32 0.98 -3.97 -6.99
C GLY A 32 0.05 -4.40 -5.87
N VAL A 33 -0.56 -3.43 -5.20
CA VAL A 33 -1.67 -3.72 -4.29
C VAL A 33 -2.94 -3.73 -5.14
N GLU A 34 -3.66 -4.85 -5.13
CA GLU A 34 -4.96 -5.00 -5.77
C GLU A 34 -6.04 -4.79 -4.70
N LEU A 35 -7.02 -3.93 -4.96
CA LEU A 35 -8.17 -3.77 -4.09
C LEU A 35 -9.28 -4.73 -4.54
N VAL A 36 -9.62 -5.71 -3.73
CA VAL A 36 -10.62 -6.74 -4.03
C VAL A 36 -11.71 -6.71 -2.97
N VAL A 37 -12.95 -6.90 -3.41
CA VAL A 37 -14.08 -7.10 -2.50
C VAL A 37 -14.22 -8.59 -2.24
N VAL A 38 -13.99 -9.00 -0.99
CA VAL A 38 -14.09 -10.40 -0.56
C VAL A 38 -14.97 -10.55 0.65
N ASP A 39 -15.44 -11.77 0.91
CA ASP A 39 -16.17 -12.08 2.13
C ASP A 39 -15.20 -12.11 3.31
N PRO A 40 -15.46 -11.36 4.39
CA PRO A 40 -14.57 -11.33 5.54
C PRO A 40 -14.40 -12.68 6.24
N ALA A 41 -15.31 -13.64 6.07
CA ALA A 41 -15.20 -15.00 6.58
C ALA A 41 -14.21 -15.87 5.78
N THR A 42 -13.87 -15.48 4.55
CA THR A 42 -12.86 -16.16 3.72
C THR A 42 -11.43 -15.73 4.04
N LEU A 43 -11.28 -14.66 4.83
CA LEU A 43 -9.99 -14.12 5.24
C LEU A 43 -9.37 -15.00 6.32
N ILE A 44 -8.12 -15.40 6.08
CA ILE A 44 -7.34 -16.23 7.00
C ILE A 44 -6.66 -15.32 8.01
N PHE A 45 -6.92 -15.56 9.29
CA PHE A 45 -6.26 -14.87 10.39
C PHE A 45 -5.04 -15.67 10.84
N ALA A 46 -3.88 -15.01 10.93
CA ALA A 46 -2.69 -15.65 11.49
C ALA A 46 -2.93 -15.98 12.97
N ALA A 47 -2.67 -17.23 13.38
CA ALA A 47 -3.10 -17.85 14.65
C ALA A 47 -2.74 -17.12 15.97
N ASN A 48 -1.97 -16.03 15.93
CA ASN A 48 -1.55 -15.27 17.12
C ASN A 48 -2.43 -14.02 17.37
N VAL A 49 -3.71 -14.04 17.00
CA VAL A 49 -4.64 -12.94 17.29
C VAL A 49 -5.00 -13.00 18.77
N ARG A 50 -4.40 -12.12 19.58
CA ARG A 50 -4.95 -11.80 20.90
C ARG A 50 -6.36 -11.22 20.68
N VAL A 51 -7.36 -11.99 21.06
CA VAL A 51 -8.80 -11.66 21.00
C VAL A 51 -9.17 -10.48 21.90
N ASP A 52 -8.22 -9.96 22.70
CA ASP A 52 -8.31 -8.69 23.44
C ASP A 52 -8.22 -7.44 22.56
N ALA A 53 -8.61 -7.51 21.29
CA ALA A 53 -8.60 -6.37 20.40
C ALA A 53 -9.82 -5.45 20.64
N ARG A 54 -10.15 -5.14 21.92
CA ARG A 54 -11.31 -4.34 22.40
C ARG A 54 -12.22 -3.89 21.25
N LEU A 55 -13.02 -4.83 20.77
CA LEU A 55 -13.97 -4.53 19.71
C LEU A 55 -15.05 -3.70 20.39
N ASP A 56 -15.10 -2.41 20.05
CA ASP A 56 -16.09 -1.52 20.62
C ASP A 56 -17.40 -1.73 19.87
N ALA A 57 -18.49 -1.93 20.61
CA ALA A 57 -19.81 -2.14 20.00
C ALA A 57 -20.22 -0.96 19.11
N GLY A 58 -19.78 0.27 19.43
CA GLY A 58 -19.98 1.44 18.59
C GLY A 58 -19.25 1.35 17.24
N PHE A 59 -18.07 0.71 17.22
CA PHE A 59 -17.33 0.45 15.98
C PHE A 59 -18.04 -0.58 15.11
N VAL A 60 -18.57 -1.66 15.70
CA VAL A 60 -19.38 -2.66 14.97
C VAL A 60 -20.64 -2.01 14.40
N ASN A 61 -21.32 -1.15 15.16
CA ASN A 61 -22.50 -0.45 14.67
C ASN A 61 -22.15 0.53 13.54
N SER A 62 -21.02 1.25 13.66
CA SER A 62 -20.53 2.12 12.58
C SER A 62 -20.21 1.32 11.31
N VAL A 63 -19.59 0.15 11.41
CA VAL A 63 -19.35 -0.75 10.26
C VAL A 63 -20.66 -1.34 9.72
N ARG A 64 -21.65 -1.59 10.59
CA ARG A 64 -22.99 -2.02 10.15
C ARG A 64 -23.70 -0.93 9.36
N GLU A 65 -23.59 0.34 9.74
CA GLU A 65 -24.26 1.46 9.07
C GLU A 65 -23.49 1.94 7.83
N GLN A 66 -22.19 2.21 7.97
CA GLN A 66 -21.33 2.85 6.96
C GLN A 66 -20.47 1.86 6.15
N GLY A 67 -20.35 0.61 6.62
CA GLY A 67 -19.44 -0.36 6.03
C GLY A 67 -17.98 -0.16 6.45
N VAL A 68 -17.09 -0.91 5.81
CA VAL A 68 -15.65 -0.80 6.04
C VAL A 68 -15.08 0.28 5.11
N LEU A 69 -14.87 1.48 5.64
CA LEU A 69 -14.38 2.63 4.87
C LEU A 69 -12.89 2.55 4.51
N GLN A 70 -12.10 1.83 5.33
CA GLN A 70 -10.67 1.67 5.10
C GLN A 70 -10.37 0.21 4.74
N PRO A 71 -9.74 -0.06 3.58
CA PRO A 71 -9.44 -1.42 3.16
C PRO A 71 -8.52 -2.15 4.14
N ILE A 72 -8.71 -3.46 4.19
CA ILE A 72 -7.95 -4.39 5.03
C ILE A 72 -6.74 -4.86 4.25
N VAL A 73 -5.53 -4.77 4.81
CA VAL A 73 -4.34 -5.23 4.07
C VAL A 73 -4.19 -6.73 4.28
N ALA A 74 -4.32 -7.49 3.20
CA ALA A 74 -4.04 -8.92 3.17
C ALA A 74 -3.01 -9.25 2.08
N HIS A 75 -2.40 -10.43 2.18
CA HIS A 75 -1.57 -11.00 1.14
C HIS A 75 -2.15 -12.33 0.70
N ARG A 76 -2.05 -12.65 -0.60
CA ARG A 76 -2.38 -13.98 -1.11
C ARG A 76 -1.23 -14.93 -0.75
N ASP A 77 -1.55 -16.02 -0.07
CA ASP A 77 -0.63 -17.14 0.15
C ASP A 77 -0.49 -17.98 -1.13
N SER A 78 0.47 -18.90 -1.13
CA SER A 78 0.75 -19.89 -2.17
C SER A 78 -0.48 -20.73 -2.58
N GLU A 79 -1.39 -21.00 -1.65
CA GLU A 79 -2.66 -21.71 -1.90
C GLU A 79 -3.79 -20.78 -2.42
N GLY A 80 -3.53 -19.48 -2.58
CA GLY A 80 -4.51 -18.47 -2.99
C GLY A 80 -5.37 -17.90 -1.87
N GLY A 81 -5.16 -18.35 -0.62
CA GLY A 81 -5.84 -17.82 0.56
C GLY A 81 -5.42 -16.39 0.89
N LEU A 82 -6.38 -15.52 1.25
CA LEU A 82 -6.09 -14.14 1.65
C LEU A 82 -5.79 -14.08 3.15
N VAL A 83 -4.51 -13.94 3.48
CA VAL A 83 -4.03 -13.87 4.86
C VAL A 83 -3.94 -12.42 5.31
N VAL A 84 -4.73 -12.07 6.32
CA VAL A 84 -4.79 -10.70 6.86
C VAL A 84 -3.47 -10.34 7.52
N ARG A 85 -2.88 -9.21 7.11
CA ARG A 85 -1.67 -8.65 7.73
C ARG A 85 -2.01 -7.50 8.67
N PHE A 86 -2.92 -6.61 8.24
CA PHE A 86 -3.40 -5.48 9.03
C PHE A 86 -4.90 -5.31 8.88
N GLY A 87 -5.56 -4.85 9.95
CA GLY A 87 -7.00 -4.61 9.93
C GLY A 87 -7.84 -5.73 10.56
N HIS A 88 -7.25 -6.62 11.35
CA HIS A 88 -7.95 -7.67 12.12
C HIS A 88 -9.23 -7.18 12.81
N ARG A 89 -9.19 -6.02 13.48
CA ARG A 89 -10.39 -5.41 14.12
C ARG A 89 -11.48 -5.06 13.11
N ARG A 90 -11.15 -4.63 11.91
CA ARG A 90 -12.11 -4.31 10.84
C ARG A 90 -12.73 -5.57 10.28
N THR A 91 -11.94 -6.61 10.09
CA THR A 91 -12.46 -7.90 9.64
C THR A 91 -13.42 -8.49 10.67
N LEU A 92 -13.03 -8.50 11.95
CA LEU A 92 -13.91 -8.97 13.03
C LEU A 92 -15.18 -8.11 13.14
N ALA A 93 -15.06 -6.79 13.03
CA ALA A 93 -16.23 -5.90 13.05
C ALA A 93 -17.14 -6.13 11.84
N ALA A 94 -16.60 -6.45 10.66
CA ALA A 94 -17.39 -6.79 9.50
C ALA A 94 -18.11 -8.14 9.65
N ILE A 95 -17.46 -9.13 10.26
CA ILE A 95 -18.07 -10.43 10.60
C ILE A 95 -19.21 -10.23 11.61
N GLU A 96 -18.96 -9.53 12.71
CA GLU A 96 -19.98 -9.18 13.73
C GLU A 96 -21.12 -8.32 13.18
N ALA A 97 -20.80 -7.39 12.27
CA ALA A 97 -21.80 -6.57 11.59
C ALA A 97 -22.64 -7.37 10.57
N GLY A 98 -22.24 -8.60 10.22
CA GLY A 98 -22.91 -9.44 9.23
C GLY A 98 -22.71 -8.99 7.78
N ARG A 99 -21.57 -8.36 7.48
CA ARG A 99 -21.26 -7.88 6.12
C ARG A 99 -20.66 -9.02 5.29
N ALA A 100 -21.27 -9.33 4.15
CA ALA A 100 -20.79 -10.34 3.21
C ALA A 100 -19.63 -9.86 2.31
N GLN A 101 -19.28 -8.57 2.37
CA GLN A 101 -18.31 -7.94 1.47
C GLN A 101 -17.49 -6.89 2.21
N VAL A 102 -16.17 -7.03 2.17
CA VAL A 102 -15.19 -6.06 2.69
C VAL A 102 -14.14 -5.73 1.62
N PRO A 103 -13.70 -4.47 1.54
CA PRO A 103 -12.58 -4.08 0.68
C PRO A 103 -11.26 -4.51 1.33
N VAL A 104 -10.43 -5.20 0.55
CA VAL A 104 -9.13 -5.76 0.95
C VAL A 104 -8.08 -5.34 -0.06
#